data_AF-A0A8T3UCE0-F1
#
_entry.id   AF-A0A8T3UCE0-F1
#
_cell.length_a   1.000
_cell.length_b   1.000
_cell.length_c   1.000
_cell.angle_alpha   90.00
_cell.angle_beta   90.00
_cell.angle_gamma   90.00
#
_symmetry.space_group_name_H-M   'P 1'
#
loop_
_entity.id
_entity.type
_entity.pdbx_description
1 polymer ?
#
loop_
_entity_poly.entity_id
_entity_poly.type
_entity_poly.pdbx_seq_one_letter_code
_entity_poly.pdbx_strand_id
1 'polypeptide(L)'
;MAVNELNCMMSIVERYAGQVQHKGWGRIVSTKTFYKSYDAEMMETIDTLEKEGEISEVEVYIRSNEPTNPSKIYSTSLKQYKDAKTAIIKGRKLDKINAIKYYEQCFKRSQLRDKETEEILERMEEIHKHHKTIDDMEL
;
A
#
# COMPACT_ATOMS: atom_id res chain seq x y z
N MET A 1 -0.20 -4.25 -7.86
CA MET A 1 -0.61 -4.54 -6.46
C MET A 1 -1.57 -3.46 -5.97
N ALA A 2 -2.61 -3.82 -5.23
CA ALA A 2 -3.56 -2.91 -4.61
C ALA A 2 -3.39 -2.99 -3.09
N VAL A 3 -2.58 -2.08 -2.53
CA VAL A 3 -2.20 -2.07 -1.10
C VAL A 3 -2.54 -0.71 -0.53
N ASN A 4 -3.14 -0.68 0.65
CA ASN A 4 -3.51 0.55 1.34
C ASN A 4 -2.27 1.39 1.70
N GLU A 5 -2.44 2.71 1.70
CA GLU A 5 -1.39 3.69 1.99
C GLU A 5 -0.71 3.43 3.34
N LEU A 6 -1.47 3.15 4.39
CA LEU A 6 -0.94 2.87 5.73
C LEU A 6 -0.04 1.62 5.73
N ASN A 7 -0.44 0.58 5.01
CA ASN A 7 0.35 -0.65 4.84
C ASN A 7 1.64 -0.39 4.06
N CYS A 8 1.60 0.47 3.03
CA CYS A 8 2.78 0.86 2.29
C CYS A 8 3.78 1.61 3.18
N MET A 9 3.31 2.57 3.98
CA MET A 9 4.16 3.32 4.91
C MET A 9 4.84 2.41 5.93
N MET A 10 4.08 1.51 6.57
CA MET A 10 4.63 0.50 7.50
C MET A 10 5.74 -0.33 6.83
N SER A 11 5.48 -0.83 5.62
CA SER A 11 6.46 -1.63 4.87
C SER A 11 7.71 -0.84 4.48
N ILE A 12 7.63 0.48 4.25
CA ILE A 12 8.82 1.30 3.98
C ILE A 12 9.72 1.36 5.22
N VAL A 13 9.14 1.57 6.40
CA VAL A 13 9.86 1.62 7.68
C VAL A 13 10.47 0.26 8.01
N GLU A 14 9.70 -0.82 7.92
CA GLU A 14 10.15 -2.19 8.18
C GLU A 14 11.28 -2.61 7.25
N ARG A 15 11.17 -2.28 5.96
CA ARG A 15 12.23 -2.55 4.98
C ARG A 15 13.50 -1.79 5.33
N TYR A 16 13.40 -0.51 5.69
CA TYR A 16 14.55 0.29 6.08
C TYR A 16 15.23 -0.28 7.33
N ALA A 17 14.45 -0.59 8.38
CA ALA A 17 14.97 -1.21 9.60
C ALA A 17 15.65 -2.56 9.31
N GLY A 18 15.04 -3.40 8.48
CA GLY A 18 15.63 -4.66 8.03
C GLY A 18 16.94 -4.46 7.27
N GLN A 19 17.04 -3.44 6.42
CA GLN A 19 18.30 -3.10 5.74
C GLN A 19 19.39 -2.69 6.73
N VAL A 20 19.09 -1.79 7.67
CA VAL A 20 20.04 -1.36 8.71
C VAL A 20 20.50 -2.55 9.54
N GLN A 21 19.57 -3.40 9.98
CA GLN A 21 19.88 -4.58 10.79
C GLN A 21 20.79 -5.59 10.06
N HIS A 22 20.52 -5.88 8.78
CA HIS A 22 21.23 -6.95 8.06
C HIS A 22 22.47 -6.47 7.31
N LYS A 23 22.54 -5.18 6.96
CA LYS A 23 23.61 -4.61 6.13
C LYS A 23 24.45 -3.55 6.85
N GLY A 24 24.01 -3.08 8.02
CA GLY A 24 24.60 -1.94 8.72
C GLY A 24 24.25 -0.57 8.14
N TRP A 25 23.48 -0.53 7.05
CA TRP A 25 23.01 0.70 6.41
C TRP A 25 21.69 0.46 5.67
N GLY A 26 20.89 1.51 5.48
CA GLY A 26 19.62 1.47 4.76
C GLY A 26 19.40 2.71 3.91
N ARG A 27 18.48 2.63 2.95
CA ARG A 27 18.01 3.80 2.19
C ARG A 27 16.50 3.89 2.30
N ILE A 28 16.05 4.97 2.92
CA ILE A 28 14.64 5.27 3.06
C ILE A 28 14.06 5.76 1.72
N VAL A 29 12.78 5.49 1.49
CA VAL A 29 12.04 6.03 0.35
C VAL A 29 11.31 7.27 0.85
N SER A 30 11.51 8.42 0.22
CA SER A 30 10.80 9.64 0.61
C SER A 30 9.32 9.59 0.26
N THR A 31 8.49 10.25 1.05
CA THR A 31 7.03 10.30 0.82
C THR A 31 6.71 10.90 -0.55
N LYS A 32 7.45 11.93 -0.98
CA LYS A 32 7.35 12.53 -2.31
C LYS A 32 7.49 11.50 -3.44
N THR A 33 8.51 10.64 -3.34
CA THR A 33 8.75 9.60 -4.35
C THR A 33 7.64 8.56 -4.30
N PHE A 34 7.20 8.19 -3.09
CA PHE A 34 6.10 7.27 -2.91
C PHE A 34 4.80 7.79 -3.55
N TYR A 35 4.35 9.00 -3.22
CA TYR A 35 3.07 9.54 -3.71
C TYR A 35 3.06 9.78 -5.21
N LYS A 36 4.20 10.21 -5.78
CA LYS A 36 4.34 10.34 -7.23
C LYS A 36 3.99 9.03 -7.94
N SER A 37 4.46 7.90 -7.41
CA SER A 37 4.14 6.58 -7.95
C SER A 37 2.73 6.11 -7.56
N TYR A 38 2.38 6.21 -6.28
CA TYR A 38 1.19 5.60 -5.69
C TYR A 38 -0.13 6.22 -6.16
N ASP A 39 -0.19 7.53 -6.31
CA ASP A 39 -1.42 8.24 -6.68
C ASP A 39 -1.50 8.61 -8.16
N ALA A 40 -0.36 8.97 -8.77
CA ALA A 40 -0.33 9.48 -10.15
C ALA A 40 0.21 8.43 -11.13
N GLU A 41 1.53 8.24 -11.18
CA GLU A 41 2.19 7.57 -12.31
C GLU A 41 1.73 6.13 -12.50
N MET A 42 1.58 5.34 -11.42
CA MET A 42 1.14 3.95 -11.53
C MET A 42 -0.29 3.86 -12.07
N MET A 43 -1.18 4.73 -11.60
CA MET A 43 -2.60 4.70 -11.96
C MET A 43 -2.82 5.13 -13.41
N GLU A 44 -2.10 6.14 -13.87
CA GLU A 44 -2.13 6.60 -15.27
C GLU A 44 -1.53 5.54 -16.19
N THR A 45 -0.35 5.00 -15.83
CA THR A 45 0.34 3.99 -16.65
C THR A 45 -0.52 2.74 -16.84
N ILE A 46 -1.13 2.21 -15.78
CA ILE A 46 -1.99 1.01 -15.89
C ILE A 46 -3.22 1.27 -16.74
N ASP A 47 -3.87 2.43 -16.60
CA ASP A 47 -5.05 2.81 -17.37
C ASP A 47 -4.71 2.95 -18.87
N THR A 48 -3.57 3.56 -19.19
CA THR A 48 -3.07 3.66 -20.57
C THR A 48 -2.77 2.28 -21.16
N LEU A 49 -1.98 1.45 -20.47
CA LEU A 49 -1.58 0.13 -20.95
C LEU A 49 -2.79 -0.80 -21.18
N GLU A 50 -3.80 -0.73 -20.31
CA GLU A 50 -5.02 -1.53 -20.46
C GLU A 50 -5.90 -1.07 -21.63
N LYS A 51 -5.94 0.24 -21.92
CA LYS A 51 -6.74 0.81 -23.02
C LYS A 51 -6.10 0.64 -24.39
N GLU A 52 -4.79 0.79 -24.47
CA GLU A 52 -4.03 0.66 -25.72
C GLU A 52 -3.97 -0.80 -26.20
N GLY A 53 -4.20 -1.76 -25.28
CA GLY A 53 -4.22 -3.18 -25.62
C GLY A 53 -2.85 -3.75 -25.97
N GLU A 54 -1.76 -3.04 -25.64
CA GLU A 54 -0.38 -3.48 -25.85
C GLU A 54 0.00 -4.66 -24.95
N ILE A 55 -0.72 -4.84 -23.84
CA ILE A 55 -0.50 -5.91 -22.87
C ILE A 55 -1.62 -6.95 -22.99
N SER A 56 -1.24 -8.23 -23.04
CA SER A 56 -2.18 -9.35 -23.15
C SER A 56 -3.05 -9.53 -21.90
N GLU A 57 -2.52 -9.20 -20.72
CA GLU A 57 -3.20 -9.40 -19.44
C GLU A 57 -2.69 -8.40 -18.39
N VAL A 58 -3.62 -7.71 -17.73
CA VAL A 58 -3.38 -6.94 -16.50
C VAL A 58 -4.02 -7.67 -15.34
N GLU A 59 -3.26 -7.93 -14.28
CA GLU A 59 -3.76 -8.56 -13.07
C GLU A 59 -3.56 -7.66 -11.84
N VAL A 60 -4.57 -7.62 -10.97
CA VAL A 60 -4.50 -6.88 -9.71
C VAL A 60 -4.62 -7.85 -8.55
N TYR A 61 -3.70 -7.69 -7.61
CA TYR A 61 -3.59 -8.51 -6.41
C TYR A 61 -3.63 -7.65 -5.16
N ILE A 62 -4.23 -8.18 -4.09
CA ILE A 62 -4.14 -7.65 -2.73
C ILE A 62 -3.22 -8.53 -1.88
N ARG A 63 -2.71 -7.97 -0.78
CA ARG A 63 -2.00 -8.78 0.22
C ARG A 63 -3.00 -9.74 0.87
N SER A 64 -2.60 -11.00 1.03
CA SER A 64 -3.32 -11.95 1.86
C SER A 64 -2.68 -12.00 3.25
N ASN A 65 -3.21 -12.85 4.13
CA ASN A 65 -2.59 -13.14 5.43
C ASN A 65 -1.22 -13.85 5.29
N GLU A 66 -0.93 -14.40 4.11
CA GLU A 66 0.33 -15.05 3.79
C GLU A 66 1.12 -14.19 2.78
N PRO A 67 2.26 -13.59 3.17
CA PRO A 67 3.03 -12.70 2.31
C PRO A 67 3.46 -13.32 0.97
N THR A 68 3.67 -14.64 0.94
CA THR A 68 4.08 -15.40 -0.26
C THR A 68 2.93 -15.75 -1.18
N ASN A 69 1.68 -15.47 -0.79
CA ASN A 69 0.50 -15.92 -1.51
C ASN A 69 -0.54 -14.79 -1.64
N PRO A 70 -0.28 -13.78 -2.50
CA PRO A 70 -1.21 -12.68 -2.69
C PRO A 70 -2.51 -13.14 -3.37
N SER A 71 -3.62 -12.50 -3.04
CA SER A 71 -4.93 -12.86 -3.60
C SER A 71 -5.23 -12.03 -4.84
N LYS A 72 -5.49 -12.69 -5.98
CA LYS A 72 -5.92 -12.03 -7.21
C LYS A 72 -7.35 -11.52 -7.07
N ILE A 73 -7.58 -10.26 -7.41
CA ILE A 73 -8.90 -9.62 -7.37
C ILE A 73 -9.36 -9.11 -8.75
N TYR A 74 -8.47 -9.10 -9.74
CA TYR A 74 -8.79 -8.71 -11.10
C TYR A 74 -7.85 -9.38 -12.08
N SER A 75 -8.38 -9.65 -13.27
CA SER A 75 -7.61 -9.93 -14.47
C SER A 75 -8.39 -9.41 -15.68
N THR A 76 -7.69 -8.96 -16.72
CA THR A 76 -8.32 -8.50 -17.98
C THR A 76 -9.19 -9.59 -18.61
N SER A 77 -8.82 -10.86 -18.45
CA SER A 77 -9.61 -12.01 -18.93
C SER A 77 -10.92 -12.24 -18.15
N LEU A 78 -10.90 -12.09 -16.82
CA LEU A 78 -12.07 -12.38 -15.97
C LEU A 78 -13.00 -11.17 -15.72
N LYS A 79 -12.53 -9.94 -15.94
CA LYS A 79 -13.28 -8.67 -15.80
C LYS A 79 -14.19 -8.57 -14.57
N GLN A 80 -13.69 -8.98 -13.40
CA GLN A 80 -14.39 -8.89 -12.11
C GLN A 80 -14.71 -7.43 -11.69
N TYR A 81 -13.99 -6.48 -12.29
CA TYR A 81 -14.23 -5.04 -12.19
C TYR A 81 -14.30 -4.43 -13.59
N LYS A 82 -14.77 -3.18 -13.68
CA LYS A 82 -14.83 -2.42 -14.93
C LYS A 82 -13.47 -2.32 -15.63
N ASP A 83 -12.44 -1.99 -14.86
CA ASP A 83 -11.07 -1.75 -15.30
C ASP A 83 -10.10 -2.00 -14.12
N ALA A 84 -8.81 -2.18 -14.42
CA ALA A 84 -7.77 -2.42 -13.42
C ALA A 84 -7.66 -1.26 -12.43
N LYS A 85 -7.88 -0.02 -12.89
CA LYS A 85 -7.88 1.19 -12.05
C LYS A 85 -8.93 1.10 -10.93
N THR A 86 -10.15 0.70 -11.28
CA THR A 86 -11.24 0.47 -10.34
C THR A 86 -10.91 -0.66 -9.38
N ALA A 87 -10.35 -1.76 -9.89
CA ALA A 87 -9.90 -2.88 -9.05
C ALA A 87 -8.86 -2.45 -8.03
N ILE A 88 -7.89 -1.60 -8.39
CA ILE A 88 -6.88 -1.08 -7.48
C ILE A 88 -7.52 -0.24 -6.37
N ILE A 89 -8.41 0.70 -6.71
CA ILE A 89 -9.08 1.55 -5.72
C ILE A 89 -9.89 0.69 -4.73
N LYS A 90 -10.64 -0.31 -5.24
CA LYS A 90 -11.41 -1.21 -4.39
C LYS A 90 -10.51 -2.12 -3.55
N GLY A 91 -9.44 -2.67 -4.12
CA GLY A 91 -8.45 -3.47 -3.40
C GLY A 91 -7.76 -2.70 -2.28
N ARG A 92 -7.38 -1.43 -2.51
CA ARG A 92 -6.82 -0.53 -1.47
C ARG A 92 -7.79 -0.28 -0.31
N LYS A 93 -9.09 -0.24 -0.59
CA LYS A 93 -10.13 -0.13 0.44
C LYS A 93 -10.29 -1.42 1.24
N LEU A 94 -10.25 -2.58 0.59
CA LEU A 94 -10.29 -3.87 1.27
C LEU A 94 -9.06 -4.08 2.17
N ASP A 95 -7.88 -3.72 1.68
CA ASP A 95 -6.63 -3.83 2.43
C ASP A 95 -6.58 -2.89 3.65
N LYS A 96 -7.39 -1.81 3.68
CA LYS A 96 -7.49 -0.85 4.80
C LYS A 96 -7.71 -1.56 6.14
N ILE A 97 -8.61 -2.54 6.18
CA ILE A 97 -8.98 -3.25 7.41
C ILE A 97 -7.77 -3.98 7.99
N ASN A 98 -7.03 -4.69 7.13
CA ASN A 98 -5.82 -5.41 7.53
C ASN A 98 -4.70 -4.44 7.92
N ALA A 99 -4.56 -3.31 7.20
CA ALA A 99 -3.58 -2.28 7.52
C ALA A 99 -3.80 -1.67 8.91
N ILE A 100 -5.03 -1.27 9.24
CA ILE A 100 -5.37 -0.70 10.55
C ILE A 100 -5.15 -1.74 11.65
N LYS A 101 -5.61 -2.98 11.44
CA LYS A 101 -5.42 -4.06 12.39
C LYS A 101 -3.93 -4.29 12.68
N TYR A 102 -3.11 -4.40 11.64
CA TYR A 102 -1.68 -4.60 11.79
C TYR A 102 -0.98 -3.41 12.46
N TYR A 103 -1.39 -2.18 12.10
CA TYR A 103 -0.86 -0.96 12.71
C TYR A 103 -1.08 -0.94 14.23
N GLU A 104 -2.31 -1.15 14.69
CA GLU A 104 -2.65 -1.07 16.12
C GLU A 104 -2.13 -2.27 16.93
N GLN A 105 -2.13 -3.48 16.35
CA GLN A 105 -1.74 -4.70 17.07
C GLN A 105 -0.23 -4.92 17.09
N CYS A 106 0.46 -4.58 16.00
CA CYS A 106 1.87 -4.92 15.79
C CYS A 106 2.74 -3.67 15.66
N PHE A 107 2.53 -2.86 14.62
CA PHE A 107 3.48 -1.81 14.25
C PHE A 107 3.65 -0.73 15.33
N LYS A 108 2.56 -0.24 15.91
CA LYS A 108 2.57 0.81 16.94
C LYS A 108 3.34 0.41 18.20
N ARG A 109 3.44 -0.90 18.47
CA ARG A 109 4.21 -1.47 19.58
C ARG A 109 5.66 -1.75 19.21
N SER A 110 6.02 -1.63 17.93
CA SER A 110 7.39 -1.81 17.46
C SER A 110 8.29 -0.67 17.97
N GLN A 111 9.58 -0.96 18.14
CA GLN A 111 10.60 0.04 18.46
C GLN A 111 11.27 0.60 17.19
N LEU A 112 10.61 0.48 16.03
CA LEU A 112 11.14 0.94 14.75
C LEU A 112 11.02 2.45 14.65
N ARG A 113 11.94 3.16 15.30
CA ARG A 113 12.09 4.60 15.20
C ARG A 113 13.53 4.96 14.91
N ASP A 114 13.73 5.58 13.78
CA ASP A 114 15.00 6.16 13.34
C ASP A 114 14.72 7.55 12.78
N LYS A 115 15.72 8.44 12.85
CA LYS A 115 15.59 9.81 12.33
C LYS A 115 15.20 9.82 10.85
N GLU A 116 15.71 8.88 10.06
CA GLU A 116 15.38 8.77 8.63
C GLU A 116 13.92 8.38 8.38
N THR A 117 13.21 7.85 9.39
CA THR A 117 11.82 7.36 9.26
C THR A 117 10.77 8.33 9.81
N GLU A 118 11.18 9.43 10.43
CA GLU A 118 10.31 10.35 11.18
C GLU A 118 9.15 10.89 10.32
N GLU A 119 9.45 11.40 9.12
CA GLU A 119 8.44 11.89 8.17
C GLU A 119 7.37 10.85 7.84
N ILE A 120 7.78 9.58 7.69
CA ILE A 120 6.86 8.49 7.37
C ILE A 120 6.01 8.12 8.59
N LEU A 121 6.60 8.13 9.78
CA LEU A 121 5.88 7.85 11.02
C LEU A 121 4.81 8.91 11.30
N GLU A 122 5.15 10.20 11.13
CA GLU A 122 4.18 11.30 11.23
C GLU A 122 3.03 11.10 10.26
N ARG A 123 3.35 10.79 9.00
CA ARG A 123 2.35 10.55 7.97
C ARG A 123 1.45 9.35 8.30
N MET A 124 1.99 8.29 8.87
CA MET A 124 1.22 7.13 9.31
C MET A 124 0.21 7.48 10.38
N GLU A 125 0.59 8.33 11.34
CA GLU A 125 -0.34 8.80 12.38
C GLU A 125 -1.49 9.62 11.78
N GLU A 126 -1.20 10.49 10.81
CA GLU A 126 -2.23 11.26 10.09
C GLU A 126 -3.23 10.34 9.37
N ILE A 127 -2.73 9.39 8.58
CA ILE A 127 -3.56 8.43 7.84
C ILE A 127 -4.44 7.64 8.80
N HIS A 128 -3.84 7.14 9.89
CA HIS A 128 -4.56 6.34 10.87
C HIS A 128 -5.64 7.15 11.62
N LYS A 129 -5.35 8.40 12.01
CA LYS A 129 -6.35 9.31 12.59
C LYS A 129 -7.51 9.54 11.62
N HIS A 130 -7.20 9.82 10.36
CA HIS A 130 -8.22 10.05 9.32
C HIS A 130 -9.11 8.82 9.11
N HIS A 131 -8.53 7.62 9.05
CA HIS A 131 -9.31 6.38 8.95
C HIS A 131 -10.27 6.17 10.13
N LYS A 132 -9.81 6.43 11.36
CA LYS A 132 -10.68 6.34 12.55
C LYS A 132 -11.84 7.31 12.49
N THR A 133 -11.59 8.57 12.11
CA THR A 133 -12.65 9.58 11.99
C THR A 133 -13.71 9.19 10.96
N ILE A 134 -13.32 8.59 9.83
CA ILE A 134 -14.28 8.11 8.83
C ILE A 134 -15.13 6.96 9.40
N ASP A 135 -14.50 5.98 10.04
CA ASP A 135 -15.21 4.81 10.58
C ASP A 135 -16.17 5.23 11.72
N ASP A 136 -15.84 6.26 12.51
CA ASP A 136 -16.71 6.84 13.55
C ASP A 136 -17.90 7.66 12.98
N MET A 137 -17.79 8.18 11.75
CA MET A 137 -18.86 8.94 11.08
C MET A 137 -19.85 8.06 10.32
N GLU A 138 -19.51 6.79 10.06
CA GLU A 138 -20.37 5.82 9.37
C GLU A 138 -21.17 4.92 10.34
N LEU A 139 -21.08 5.17 11.66
CA LEU A 139 -21.80 4.50 12.76
C LEU A 139 -22.96 5.37 13.29
#